data_AF-A0A963P6H6-F1
#
_entry.id   AF-A0A963P6H6-F1
#
_cell.length_a   1.000
_cell.length_b   1.000
_cell.length_c   1.000
_cell.angle_alpha   90.00
_cell.angle_beta   90.00
_cell.angle_gamma   90.00
#
_symmetry.space_group_name_H-M   'P 1'
#
loop_
_entity.id
_entity.type
_entity.pdbx_description
1 polymer ?
#
loop_
_entity_poly.entity_id
_entity_poly.type
_entity_poly.pdbx_seq_one_letter_code
_entity_poly.pdbx_strand_id
1 'polypeptide(L)' 'MSHIYIYSPSSAQRDKAAFRRGVARLQALGHEVEVDPDALATHMRFAGDDATRLAAVHR' A
#
# COMPACT_ATOMS: atom_id res chain seq x y z
N MET A 1 -18.15 -9.57 -0.01
CA MET A 1 -16.76 -9.72 0.44
C MET A 1 -15.87 -9.64 -0.79
N SER A 2 -14.79 -8.86 -0.73
CA SER A 2 -13.88 -8.64 -1.85
C SER A 2 -12.45 -8.82 -1.38
N HIS A 3 -11.58 -9.29 -2.27
CA HIS A 3 -10.13 -9.21 -2.09
C HIS A 3 -9.65 -7.82 -2.55
N ILE A 4 -8.91 -7.14 -1.68
CA ILE A 4 -8.40 -5.79 -1.90
C ILE A 4 -6.89 -5.84 -1.80
N TYR A 5 -6.21 -5.59 -2.92
CA TYR A 5 -4.77 -5.43 -2.98
C TYR A 5 -4.39 -3.95 -2.87
N ILE A 6 -3.53 -3.61 -1.90
CA ILE A 6 -3.10 -2.23 -1.65
C ILE A 6 -1.63 -2.08 -2.03
N TYR A 7 -1.37 -1.23 -3.02
CA TYR A 7 -0.02 -0.84 -3.46
C TYR A 7 0.14 0.69 -3.49
N SER A 8 1.37 1.18 -3.62
CA SER A 8 1.69 2.62 -3.59
C SER A 8 2.46 3.10 -4.83
N PRO A 9 1.79 3.48 -5.93
CA PRO A 9 2.45 3.88 -7.18
C PRO A 9 2.97 5.34 -7.17
N SER A 10 2.81 6.06 -6.06
CA SER A 10 3.01 7.52 -5.99
C SER A 10 3.86 7.93 -4.77
N SER A 11 3.37 8.83 -3.92
CA SER A 11 4.08 9.38 -2.75
C SER A 11 4.33 8.37 -1.64
N ALA A 12 5.43 8.55 -0.91
CA ALA A 12 5.75 7.77 0.30
C ALA A 12 4.69 7.98 1.39
N GLN A 13 4.30 6.90 2.09
CA GLN A 13 3.33 6.94 3.19
C GLN A 13 3.97 7.51 4.47
N ARG A 14 3.80 8.82 4.70
CA ARG A 14 4.35 9.51 5.89
C ARG A 14 3.61 9.14 7.18
N ASP A 15 2.28 9.06 7.16
CA ASP A 15 1.48 8.64 8.30
C ASP A 15 1.21 7.12 8.25
N LYS A 16 2.17 6.34 8.76
CA LYS A 16 2.06 4.88 8.84
C LYS A 16 0.94 4.43 9.78
N ALA A 17 0.54 5.25 10.75
CA ALA A 17 -0.55 4.91 11.65
C ALA A 17 -1.90 5.04 10.94
N ALA A 18 -2.09 6.08 10.12
CA ALA A 18 -3.27 6.20 9.26
C ALA A 18 -3.38 5.04 8.26
N PHE A 19 -2.27 4.64 7.63
CA PHE A 19 -2.23 3.49 6.73
C PHE A 19 -2.75 2.22 7.42
N ARG A 20 -2.18 1.88 8.59
CA ARG A 20 -2.62 0.70 9.38
C ARG A 20 -4.08 0.78 9.81
N ARG A 21 -4.57 1.97 10.19
CA ARG A 21 -5.99 2.16 10.52
C ARG A 21 -6.90 1.92 9.32
N GLY A 22 -6.48 2.32 8.11
CA GLY A 22 -7.21 2.06 6.86
C GLY A 22 -7.34 0.57 6.57
N VAL A 23 -6.22 -0.15 6.65
CA VAL A 23 -6.18 -1.63 6.49
C VAL A 23 -7.11 -2.30 7.50
N ALA A 24 -7.00 -1.96 8.79
CA ALA A 24 -7.83 -2.54 9.84
C ALA A 24 -9.32 -2.28 9.63
N ARG A 25 -9.69 -1.10 9.11
CA ARG A 25 -11.10 -0.78 8.80
C ARG A 25 -11.63 -1.62 7.66
N LEU A 26 -10.86 -1.81 6.59
CA LEU A 26 -11.26 -2.67 5.47
C LEU A 26 -11.44 -4.12 5.92
N GLN A 27 -10.53 -4.63 6.74
CA GLN A 27 -10.65 -5.96 7.34
C GLN A 27 -11.89 -6.08 8.24
N ALA A 28 -12.18 -5.07 9.05
CA ALA A 28 -13.37 -5.02 9.92
C ALA A 28 -14.70 -4.98 9.14
N LEU A 29 -14.69 -4.45 7.91
CA LEU A 29 -15.83 -4.50 6.98
C LEU A 29 -16.01 -5.89 6.33
N GLY A 30 -15.12 -6.84 6.60
CA GLY A 30 -15.13 -8.17 6.00
C GLY A 30 -14.55 -8.16 4.59
N HIS A 31 -13.46 -7.45 4.35
CA HIS A 31 -12.66 -7.62 3.14
C HIS A 31 -11.39 -8.41 3.45
N GLU A 32 -10.97 -9.26 2.51
CA GLU A 32 -9.62 -9.81 2.54
C GLU A 32 -8.68 -8.73 2.01
N VAL A 33 -7.71 -8.32 2.83
CA VAL A 33 -6.81 -7.23 2.49
C VAL A 33 -5.40 -7.76 2.41
N GLU A 34 -4.81 -7.62 1.23
CA GLU A 34 -3.41 -7.90 0.96
C GLU A 34 -2.67 -6.58 0.74
N VAL A 35 -1.49 -6.47 1.35
CA VAL A 35 -0.67 -5.27 1.26
C VAL A 35 0.60 -5.63 0.49
N ASP A 36 0.88 -4.86 -0.55
CA ASP A 36 2.11 -4.98 -1.33
C ASP A 36 3.34 -4.86 -0.41
N PRO A 37 4.37 -5.72 -0.57
CA PRO A 37 5.55 -5.71 0.28
C PRO A 37 6.30 -4.36 0.27
N ASP A 38 6.19 -3.61 -0.83
CA ASP A 38 6.80 -2.31 -1.03
C ASP A 38 5.85 -1.14 -0.74
N ALA A 39 4.61 -1.40 -0.25
CA ALA A 39 3.61 -0.35 0.01
C ALA A 39 4.10 0.74 0.97
N LEU A 40 5.09 0.44 1.83
CA LEU A 40 5.71 1.36 2.77
C LEU A 40 7.17 1.69 2.43
N ALA A 41 7.66 1.28 1.25
CA ALA A 41 8.96 1.68 0.74
C ALA A 41 9.04 3.21 0.66
N THR A 42 10.26 3.76 0.74
CA THR A 42 10.48 5.20 0.68
C THR A 42 11.74 5.49 -0.09
N HIS A 43 11.60 6.27 -1.17
CA HIS A 43 12.69 6.81 -1.95
C HIS A 43 12.43 8.31 -2.18
N MET A 44 13.18 9.16 -1.49
CA MET A 44 12.92 10.61 -1.42
C MET A 44 11.45 10.89 -1.02
N ARG A 45 10.64 11.45 -1.94
CA ARG A 45 9.22 11.74 -1.72
C ARG A 45 8.26 10.63 -2.18
N PHE A 46 8.77 9.55 -2.77
CA PHE A 46 8.00 8.49 -3.43
C PHE A 46 8.02 7.17 -2.67
N ALA A 47 7.00 6.34 -2.89
CA ALA A 47 6.87 5.02 -2.29
C ALA A 47 7.70 3.97 -3.05
N GLY A 48 9.02 4.09 -2.95
CA GLY A 48 9.97 3.30 -3.73
C GLY A 48 10.52 4.07 -4.94
N ASP A 49 11.57 3.53 -5.54
CA ASP A 49 12.14 4.06 -6.79
C ASP A 49 11.23 3.77 -7.99
N ASP A 50 11.62 4.22 -9.19
CA ASP A 50 10.80 4.07 -10.38
C ASP A 50 10.54 2.60 -10.74
N ALA A 51 11.55 1.73 -10.57
CA ALA A 51 11.43 0.31 -10.85
C ALA A 51 10.47 -0.38 -9.86
N THR A 52 10.58 -0.06 -8.57
CA THR A 52 9.70 -0.58 -7.51
C THR A 52 8.25 -0.18 -7.77
N ARG A 53 8.00 1.10 -8.07
CA ARG A 53 6.64 1.61 -8.32
C ARG A 53 6.04 1.02 -9.60
N LEU A 54 6.84 0.83 -10.65
CA LEU A 54 6.38 0.17 -11.87
C LEU A 54 6.04 -1.30 -11.60
N ALA A 55 6.89 -2.02 -10.87
CA ALA A 55 6.64 -3.41 -10.50
C ALA A 55 5.35 -3.56 -9.68
N ALA A 56 5.07 -2.63 -8.76
CA ALA A 56 3.86 -2.63 -7.94
C ALA A 56 2.55 -2.49 -8.75
N VAL A 57 2.57 -1.86 -9.93
CA VAL A 57 1.40 -1.76 -10.83
C VAL A 57 1.11 -3.07 -11.56
N HIS A 58 2.13 -3.91 -11.73
CA HIS A 58 2.04 -5.18 -12.46
C HIS A 58 1.74 -6.39 -11.56
N ARG A 59 1.74 -6.20 -10.24
CA ARG A 59 1.33 -7.22 -9.25
C ARG A 59 -0.18 -7.15 -9.03
#